data_AF-A0A6A3UQI3-F1
#
_entry.id   AF-A0A6A3UQI3-F1
#
_cell.length_a   1.000
_cell.length_b   1.000
_cell.length_c   1.000
_cell.angle_alpha   90.00
_cell.angle_beta   90.00
_cell.angle_gamma   90.00
#
_symmetry.space_group_name_H-M   'P 1'
#
loop_
_entity.id
_entity.type
_entity.pdbx_description
1 polymer ?
#
loop_
_entity_poly.entity_id
_entity_poly.type
_entity_poly.pdbx_seq_one_letter_code
_entity_poly.pdbx_strand_id
1 'polypeptide(L)'
;MPVDSSGRRDILGHHRTGLSERYYNQQVEGWWGEDPTLKHAMQRLLHTFARKINPAQSMTMFTAQKSAKRSWTEHFLYLVAVSEACGGADNLMLVSSFIT
;
A
#
# COMPACT_ATOMS: atom_id res chain seq x y z
N MET A 1 31.72 14.52 -14.52
CA MET A 1 31.19 14.68 -13.15
C MET A 1 30.05 13.70 -12.96
N PRO A 2 30.23 12.56 -12.26
CA PRO A 2 29.14 11.64 -12.00
C PRO A 2 28.35 12.14 -10.79
N VAL A 3 27.03 12.30 -10.98
CA VAL A 3 26.09 12.66 -9.90
C VAL A 3 26.12 11.56 -8.86
N ASP A 4 26.42 11.93 -7.62
CA ASP A 4 26.49 11.01 -6.51
C ASP A 4 25.13 10.34 -6.26
N SER A 5 25.20 9.06 -5.87
CA SER A 5 24.06 8.22 -5.52
C SER A 5 23.45 8.59 -4.16
N SER A 6 23.85 9.71 -3.56
CA SER A 6 23.45 10.10 -2.21
C SER A 6 22.15 10.91 -2.20
N GLY A 7 21.97 11.81 -3.17
CA GLY A 7 20.77 12.66 -3.24
C GLY A 7 19.44 11.92 -3.51
N ARG A 8 19.47 10.70 -4.04
CA ARG A 8 18.23 9.95 -4.39
C ARG A 8 17.69 9.06 -3.27
N ARG A 9 18.52 8.72 -2.28
CA ARG A 9 18.09 8.00 -1.07
C ARG A 9 17.25 8.88 -0.15
N ASP A 10 17.44 10.19 -0.25
CA ASP A 10 16.88 11.20 0.66
C ASP A 10 15.36 11.39 0.50
N ILE A 11 14.81 11.13 -0.69
CA ILE A 11 13.40 11.37 -0.99
C ILE A 11 12.48 10.38 -0.26
N LEU A 12 12.95 9.14 0.00
CA LEU A 12 12.17 8.10 0.67
C LEU A 12 12.39 8.08 2.20
N GLY A 13 13.52 8.62 2.69
CA GLY A 13 13.85 8.66 4.11
C GLY A 13 13.01 9.66 4.91
N HIS A 14 12.51 10.72 4.27
CA HIS A 14 11.90 11.84 4.98
C HIS A 14 10.43 11.66 5.42
N HIS A 15 9.78 10.51 5.18
CA HIS A 15 8.36 10.34 5.54
C HIS A 15 7.95 9.04 6.24
N ARG A 16 8.74 8.53 7.19
CA ARG A 16 8.23 7.50 8.12
C ARG A 16 8.97 7.53 9.45
N THR A 17 8.32 7.99 10.51
CA THR A 17 8.92 8.02 11.85
C THR A 17 8.51 6.76 12.62
N GLY A 18 9.47 5.98 13.13
CA GLY A 18 9.23 4.85 14.05
C GLY A 18 9.87 3.50 13.63
N LEU A 19 9.33 2.38 14.13
CA LEU A 19 9.80 1.00 13.86
C LEU A 19 9.88 0.66 12.35
N SER A 20 9.00 1.26 11.56
CA SER A 20 8.94 1.05 10.11
C SER A 20 10.14 1.64 9.36
N GLU A 21 10.77 2.69 9.92
CA GLU A 21 11.97 3.33 9.37
C GLU A 21 13.19 2.43 9.57
N ARG A 22 13.37 1.92 10.79
CA ARG A 22 14.48 1.02 11.13
C ARG A 22 14.44 -0.27 10.31
N TYR A 23 13.25 -0.84 10.15
CA TYR A 23 13.05 -2.01 9.30
C TYR A 23 13.34 -1.71 7.83
N TYR A 24 12.91 -0.55 7.31
CA TYR A 24 13.21 -0.14 5.95
C TYR A 24 14.71 0.00 5.72
N ASN A 25 15.42 0.70 6.61
CA ASN A 25 16.87 0.91 6.50
C ASN A 25 17.67 -0.40 6.58
N GLN A 26 17.14 -1.43 7.26
CA GLN A 26 17.75 -2.76 7.28
C GLN A 26 17.49 -3.56 6.00
N GLN A 27 16.33 -3.39 5.36
CA GLN A 27 15.92 -4.21 4.22
C GLN A 27 16.21 -3.59 2.86
N VAL A 28 16.39 -2.27 2.78
CA VAL A 28 16.60 -1.56 1.51
C VAL A 28 17.83 -2.03 0.77
N GLU A 29 18.93 -2.33 1.47
CA GLU A 29 20.16 -2.87 0.89
C GLU A 29 19.95 -4.29 0.32
N GLY A 30 19.15 -5.12 0.99
CA GLY A 30 18.78 -6.45 0.51
C GLY A 30 17.91 -6.38 -0.75
N TRP A 31 16.92 -5.50 -0.78
CA TRP A 31 16.09 -5.28 -1.97
C TRP A 31 16.89 -4.71 -3.14
N TRP A 32 17.86 -3.84 -2.86
CA TRP A 32 18.74 -3.26 -3.88
C TRP A 32 19.73 -4.28 -4.45
N GLY A 33 20.13 -5.27 -3.65
CA GLY A 33 20.94 -6.40 -4.11
C GLY A 33 20.18 -7.40 -4.99
N GLU A 34 18.84 -7.50 -4.84
CA GLU A 34 17.99 -8.33 -5.70
C GLU A 34 17.79 -7.71 -7.09
N ASP A 35 17.37 -6.45 -7.14
CA ASP A 35 17.22 -5.66 -8.37
C ASP A 35 17.43 -4.17 -8.03
N PRO A 36 18.47 -3.51 -8.56
CA PRO A 36 18.83 -2.13 -8.25
C PRO A 36 17.93 -1.11 -8.97
N THR A 37 16.65 -1.44 -9.12
CA THR A 37 15.64 -0.59 -9.75
C THR A 37 14.72 -0.01 -8.69
N LEU A 38 14.46 1.30 -8.76
CA LEU A 38 13.53 1.99 -7.86
C LEU A 38 12.14 1.33 -7.84
N LYS A 39 11.66 0.90 -9.00
CA LYS A 39 10.39 0.16 -9.15
C LYS A 39 10.36 -1.08 -8.24
N HIS A 40 11.42 -1.88 -8.24
CA HIS A 40 11.52 -3.08 -7.41
C HIS A 40 11.49 -2.73 -5.93
N ALA A 41 12.29 -1.76 -5.50
CA ALA A 41 12.30 -1.28 -4.11
C ALA A 41 10.91 -0.78 -3.66
N MET A 42 10.19 -0.04 -4.53
CA MET A 42 8.82 0.39 -4.27
C MET A 42 7.84 -0.78 -4.19
N GLN A 43 7.98 -1.80 -5.04
CA GLN A 43 7.14 -3.01 -4.99
C GLN A 43 7.40 -3.82 -3.72
N ARG A 44 8.66 -3.96 -3.29
CA ARG A 44 9.02 -4.66 -2.03
C ARG A 44 8.54 -3.88 -0.82
N LEU A 45 8.66 -2.56 -0.83
CA LEU A 45 8.10 -1.69 0.19
C LEU A 45 6.58 -1.86 0.28
N LEU A 46 5.89 -1.80 -0.86
CA LEU A 46 4.44 -2.02 -0.93
C LEU A 46 4.09 -3.42 -0.42
N HIS A 47 4.76 -4.47 -0.88
CA HIS A 47 4.49 -5.83 -0.43
C HIS A 47 4.68 -6.02 1.08
N THR A 48 5.70 -5.38 1.65
CA THR A 48 6.07 -5.56 3.06
C THR A 48 5.17 -4.76 4.01
N PHE A 49 4.74 -3.58 3.58
CA PHE A 49 3.96 -2.67 4.42
C PHE A 49 2.49 -2.55 4.01
N ALA A 50 2.08 -3.15 2.89
CA ALA A 50 0.68 -3.22 2.51
C ALA A 50 -0.08 -3.98 3.59
N ARG A 51 -1.00 -3.26 4.22
CA ARG A 51 -1.96 -3.84 5.14
C ARG A 51 -2.89 -4.74 4.33
N LYS A 52 -2.73 -6.05 4.44
CA LYS A 52 -3.63 -7.03 3.84
C LYS A 52 -4.98 -6.90 4.54
N ILE A 53 -5.98 -6.38 3.83
CA ILE A 53 -7.35 -6.34 4.30
C ILE A 53 -7.99 -7.67 3.92
N ASN A 54 -8.47 -8.40 4.93
CA ASN A 54 -9.22 -9.63 4.70
C ASN A 54 -10.57 -9.30 4.01
N PRO A 55 -11.08 -10.15 3.10
CA PRO A 55 -12.38 -9.97 2.46
C PRO A 55 -13.55 -9.55 3.38
N ALA A 56 -13.68 -10.12 4.59
CA ALA A 56 -14.70 -9.74 5.56
C ALA A 56 -14.54 -8.30 6.09
N GLN A 57 -13.30 -7.85 6.28
CA GLN A 57 -13.00 -6.47 6.68
C GLN A 57 -13.25 -5.50 5.53
N SER A 58 -12.88 -5.90 4.31
CA SER A 58 -13.16 -5.15 3.08
C SER A 58 -14.66 -4.94 2.89
N MET A 59 -15.45 -6.00 3.03
CA MET A 59 -16.91 -5.92 2.89
C MET A 59 -17.53 -4.96 3.90
N THR A 60 -17.07 -5.01 5.15
CA THR A 60 -17.51 -4.07 6.21
C THR A 60 -17.19 -2.61 5.84
N MET A 61 -16.01 -2.37 5.24
CA MET A 61 -15.59 -1.05 4.76
C MET A 61 -16.38 -0.59 3.52
N PHE A 62 -16.76 -1.52 2.63
CA PHE A 62 -17.56 -1.25 1.45
C PHE A 62 -19.00 -0.86 1.77
N THR A 63 -19.62 -1.53 2.74
CA THR A 63 -21.00 -1.26 3.15
C THR A 63 -21.12 -0.09 4.13
N ALA A 64 -20.00 0.45 4.61
CA ALA A 64 -20.00 1.58 5.52
C ALA A 64 -20.55 2.84 4.82
N GLN A 65 -21.41 3.58 5.52
CA GLN A 65 -21.96 4.82 4.99
C GLN A 65 -20.87 5.85 4.71
N LYS A 66 -21.01 6.61 3.61
CA LYS A 66 -20.14 7.73 3.30
C LYS A 66 -20.11 8.73 4.46
N SER A 67 -18.91 9.04 4.95
CA SER A 67 -18.70 10.11 5.92
C SER A 67 -19.22 11.45 5.39
N ALA A 68 -19.87 12.25 6.26
CA ALA A 68 -20.29 13.61 5.94
C ALA A 68 -19.09 14.53 5.59
N LYS A 69 -17.89 14.20 6.07
CA LYS A 69 -16.65 14.96 5.85
C LYS A 69 -15.96 14.66 4.52
N ARG A 70 -16.41 13.64 3.77
CA ARG A 70 -15.83 13.26 2.47
C ARG A 70 -16.75 13.65 1.33
N SER A 71 -16.17 14.21 0.28
CA SER A 71 -16.85 14.36 -1.01
C SER A 71 -17.13 13.00 -1.64
N TRP A 72 -18.00 12.97 -2.66
CA TRP A 72 -18.27 11.73 -3.40
C TRP A 72 -17.05 11.22 -4.16
N THR A 73 -16.25 12.11 -4.74
CA THR A 73 -15.02 11.74 -5.44
C THR A 73 -14.02 11.08 -4.50
N GLU A 74 -13.80 11.65 -3.31
CA GLU A 74 -12.92 11.04 -2.30
C GLU A 74 -13.47 9.71 -1.79
N HIS A 75 -14.80 9.60 -1.66
CA HIS A 75 -15.41 8.35 -1.26
C HIS A 75 -15.27 7.26 -2.33
N PHE A 76 -15.39 7.61 -3.60
CA PHE A 76 -15.15 6.68 -4.70
C PHE A 76 -13.70 6.18 -4.70
N LEU A 77 -12.72 7.08 -4.57
CA LEU A 77 -11.31 6.71 -4.47
C LEU A 77 -11.03 5.82 -3.24
N TYR A 78 -11.71 6.08 -2.12
CA TYR A 78 -11.65 5.21 -0.95
C TYR A 78 -12.14 3.79 -1.26
N LEU A 79 -13.29 3.63 -1.94
CA LEU A 79 -13.82 2.31 -2.30
C LEU A 79 -12.89 1.56 -3.26
N VAL A 80 -12.28 2.27 -4.22
CA VAL A 80 -11.25 1.69 -5.11
C VAL A 80 -10.06 1.18 -4.31
N ALA A 81 -9.53 1.99 -3.39
CA ALA A 81 -8.40 1.60 -2.54
C ALA A 81 -8.72 0.39 -1.63
N VAL A 82 -9.96 0.30 -1.11
CA VAL A 82 -10.41 -0.86 -0.32
C VAL A 82 -10.50 -2.12 -1.19
N SER A 83 -10.99 -2.00 -2.44
CA SER A 83 -11.00 -3.10 -3.41
C SER A 83 -9.59 -3.63 -3.66
N GLU A 84 -8.65 -2.75 -4.02
CA GLU A 84 -7.27 -3.12 -4.33
C GLU A 84 -6.57 -3.75 -3.13
N ALA A 85 -6.76 -3.20 -1.92
CA ALA A 85 -6.19 -3.74 -0.69
C ALA A 85 -6.75 -5.12 -0.30
N CYS A 86 -7.93 -5.49 -0.83
CA CYS A 86 -8.54 -6.81 -0.69
C CYS A 86 -8.10 -7.80 -1.78
N GLY A 87 -7.27 -7.38 -2.75
CA GLY A 87 -6.88 -8.18 -3.91
C GLY A 87 -7.82 -8.03 -5.11
N GLY A 88 -8.56 -6.92 -5.17
CA GLY A 88 -9.41 -6.56 -6.31
C GLY A 88 -10.79 -7.20 -6.30
N ALA A 89 -11.47 -7.12 -7.45
CA ALA A 89 -12.83 -7.60 -7.64
C ALA A 89 -12.98 -9.11 -7.37
N ASP A 90 -11.95 -9.90 -7.68
CA ASP A 90 -11.98 -11.35 -7.61
C ASP A 90 -12.21 -11.86 -6.17
N ASN A 91 -11.59 -11.22 -5.18
CA ASN A 91 -11.79 -11.57 -3.76
C ASN A 91 -13.05 -10.96 -3.15
N LEU A 92 -13.53 -9.83 -3.69
CA LEU A 92 -14.75 -9.18 -3.20
C LEU A 92 -16.01 -9.93 -3.64
N MET A 93 -16.04 -10.42 -4.88
CA MET A 93 -17.15 -11.22 -5.42
C MET A 93 -17.29 -12.58 -4.74
N LEU A 94 -16.17 -13.19 -4.32
CA LEU A 94 -16.20 -14.44 -3.57
C LEU A 94 -16.93 -14.30 -2.24
N VAL A 95 -16.88 -13.14 -1.57
CA VAL A 95 -17.58 -12.96 -0.27
C VAL A 95 -19.04 -12.57 -0.45
N SER A 96 -19.38 -11.79 -1.47
CA SER A 96 -20.78 -11.45 -1.71
C SER A 96 -21.65 -12.67 -2.04
N SER A 97 -21.06 -13.70 -2.66
CA SER A 97 -21.75 -14.97 -2.95
C SER A 97 -21.93 -15.88 -1.74
N PHE A 98 -21.15 -15.69 -0.65
CA PHE A 98 -21.35 -16.41 0.62
C PHE A 98 -22.34 -15.73 1.57
N ILE A 99 -22.77 -14.50 1.27
CA ILE A 99 -23.71 -13.71 2.10
C ILE A 99 -25.13 -13.67 1.48
N THR A 100 -25.36 -14.37 0.36
CA THR A 100 -26.70 -14.55 -0.25
C THR A 100 -27.28 -15.89 0.15
#